data_AF-A0A4Z0V2L4-F1
#
_entry.id   AF-A0A4Z0V2L4-F1
#
_cell.length_a   1.000
_cell.length_b   1.000
_cell.length_c   1.000
_cell.angle_alpha   90.00
_cell.angle_beta   90.00
_cell.angle_gamma   90.00
#
_symmetry.space_group_name_H-M   'P 1'
#
loop_
_entity.id
_entity.type
_entity.pdbx_description
1 polymer ?
#
loop_
_entity_poly.entity_id
_entity_poly.type
_entity_poly.pdbx_seq_one_letter_code
_entity_poly.pdbx_strand_id
1 'polypeptide(L)' 'MISKKATGKNAIPSISTYKLRNTGIFHNGWRILPSYIMTGQNLLIEKSKFEMASEDIALMYKLINIE' A
#
# COMPACT_ATOMS: atom_id res chain seq x y z
N MET A 1 7.60 -9.13 12.16
CA MET A 1 7.37 -7.76 12.69
C MET A 1 8.70 -7.01 12.73
N ILE A 2 9.06 -6.28 11.67
CA ILE A 2 10.35 -5.58 11.59
C ILE A 2 10.27 -4.23 12.33
N SER A 3 9.37 -3.32 11.93
CA SER A 3 9.16 -2.03 12.61
C SER A 3 8.82 -2.19 14.10
N LYS A 4 7.85 -3.04 14.44
CA LYS A 4 7.36 -3.17 15.82
C LYS A 4 8.42 -3.72 16.79
N LYS A 5 9.40 -4.50 16.32
CA LYS A 5 10.54 -4.92 17.14
C LYS A 5 11.53 -3.78 17.40
N ALA A 6 11.73 -2.89 16.43
CA ALA A 6 12.67 -1.78 16.54
C ALA A 6 12.08 -0.54 17.23
N THR A 7 10.80 -0.22 16.99
CA THR A 7 10.16 1.05 17.40
C THR A 7 8.99 0.88 18.37
N GLY A 8 8.59 -0.36 18.66
CA GLY A 8 7.38 -0.67 19.44
C GLY A 8 6.06 -0.41 18.68
N LYS A 9 6.11 0.13 17.45
CA LYS A 9 4.92 0.47 16.64
C LYS A 9 4.97 -0.17 15.25
N ASN A 10 3.80 -0.41 14.66
CA ASN A 10 3.71 -0.85 13.27
C ASN A 10 4.14 0.28 12.33
N ALA A 11 4.80 -0.05 11.22
CA ALA A 11 5.15 0.93 10.18
C ALA A 11 3.90 1.47 9.47
N ILE A 12 2.86 0.64 9.38
CA ILE A 12 1.58 0.97 8.77
C ILE A 12 0.51 0.88 9.87
N PRO A 13 -0.38 1.88 10.02
CA PRO A 13 -1.50 1.81 10.96
C PRO A 13 -2.39 0.60 10.69
N SER A 14 -2.93 -0.02 11.74
CA SER A 14 -3.82 -1.18 11.63
C SER A 14 -5.27 -0.75 11.32
N ILE A 15 -5.47 -0.10 10.18
CA ILE A 15 -6.78 0.32 9.67
C ILE A 15 -7.01 -0.26 8.26
N SER A 16 -8.22 -0.10 7.73
CA SER A 16 -8.59 -0.58 6.41
C SER A 16 -7.77 0.06 5.29
N THR A 17 -7.35 -0.74 4.30
CA THR A 17 -6.52 -0.28 3.17
C THR A 17 -7.11 0.91 2.44
N TYR A 18 -8.44 1.00 2.26
CA TYR A 18 -9.06 2.13 1.58
C TYR A 18 -8.80 3.49 2.27
N LYS A 19 -8.56 3.50 3.60
CA LYS A 19 -8.23 4.70 4.36
C LYS A 19 -6.74 5.05 4.29
N LEU A 20 -5.90 4.06 3.98
CA LEU A 20 -4.45 4.19 3.88
C LEU A 20 -4.00 4.44 2.45
N ARG A 21 -4.76 3.96 1.46
CA ARG A 21 -4.52 4.19 0.04
C ARG A 21 -4.49 5.70 -0.19
N ASN A 22 -3.49 6.17 -0.92
CA ASN A 22 -3.20 7.59 -1.16
C ASN A 22 -2.65 8.39 0.03
N THR A 23 -2.27 7.75 1.14
CA THR A 23 -1.55 8.43 2.24
C THR A 23 -0.04 8.33 2.08
N GLY A 24 0.70 9.38 2.42
CA GLY A 24 2.16 9.41 2.39
C GLY A 24 2.75 8.74 3.63
N ILE A 25 2.90 7.41 3.61
CA ILE A 25 3.50 6.65 4.70
C ILE A 25 5.00 6.52 4.45
N PHE A 26 5.80 6.81 5.47
CA PHE A 26 7.26 6.67 5.43
C PHE A 26 7.76 5.88 6.63
N HIS A 27 8.73 5.01 6.40
CA HIS A 27 9.40 4.24 7.44
C HIS A 27 10.87 4.09 7.11
N ASN A 28 11.76 4.60 7.97
CA ASN A 28 13.22 4.51 7.81
C ASN A 28 13.72 4.99 6.43
N GLY A 29 13.20 6.10 5.92
CA GLY A 29 13.57 6.64 4.60
C GLY A 29 12.85 5.98 3.42
N TRP A 30 12.14 4.87 3.64
CA TRP A 30 11.35 4.20 2.60
C TRP A 30 9.95 4.80 2.53
N ARG A 31 9.51 5.14 1.32
CA ARG A 31 8.09 5.45 1.05
C ARG A 31 7.33 4.12 0.92
N ILE A 32 6.26 3.98 1.69
CA ILE A 32 5.38 2.82 1.66
C ILE A 32 4.08 3.23 0.96
N LEU A 33 3.70 2.48 -0.06
CA LEU A 33 2.43 2.65 -0.78
C LEU A 33 1.51 1.46 -0.46
N PRO A 34 0.48 1.64 0.38
CA PRO A 34 -0.51 0.61 0.65
C PRO A 34 -1.36 0.32 -0.61
N SER A 35 -1.53 -0.96 -0.92
CA SER A 35 -2.40 -1.42 -2.01
C SER A 35 -3.18 -2.68 -1.59
N TYR A 36 -4.09 -3.12 -2.45
CA TYR A 36 -4.92 -4.30 -2.20
C TYR A 36 -4.22 -5.60 -2.61
N ILE A 37 -4.45 -6.64 -1.83
CA ILE A 37 -4.17 -8.03 -2.24
C ILE A 37 -5.43 -8.63 -2.88
N MET A 38 -5.23 -9.45 -3.91
CA MET A 38 -6.33 -10.15 -4.58
C MET A 38 -6.49 -11.57 -4.00
N THR A 39 -7.34 -11.71 -2.99
CA THR A 39 -7.59 -12.99 -2.29
C THR A 39 -9.06 -13.22 -1.97
N GLY A 40 -9.97 -12.36 -2.43
CA GLY A 40 -11.40 -12.48 -2.15
C GLY A 40 -12.13 -13.43 -3.10
N GLN A 41 -13.28 -13.97 -2.67
CA GLN A 41 -14.12 -14.84 -3.51
C GLN A 41 -15.06 -14.06 -4.45
N ASN A 42 -15.29 -12.76 -4.21
CA ASN A 42 -16.20 -11.94 -5.01
C ASN A 42 -15.46 -11.32 -6.20
N LEU A 43 -15.71 -11.87 -7.40
CA LEU A 43 -15.04 -11.47 -8.63
C LEU A 43 -15.19 -9.97 -8.97
N LEU A 44 -16.34 -9.35 -8.70
CA LEU A 44 -16.54 -7.92 -8.99
C LEU A 44 -15.68 -7.05 -8.08
N ILE A 45 -15.56 -7.43 -6.81
CA ILE A 45 -14.66 -6.76 -5.87
C ILE A 45 -13.21 -6.94 -6.29
N GLU A 46 -12.82 -8.15 -6.68
CA GLU A 46 -11.44 -8.41 -7.11
C GLU A 46 -11.10 -7.69 -8.42
N LYS A 47 -12.04 -7.57 -9.36
CA LYS A 47 -11.84 -6.77 -10.59
C LYS A 47 -11.52 -5.31 -10.26
N SER A 48 -12.25 -4.71 -9.32
CA SER A 48 -11.95 -3.35 -8.86
C SER A 48 -10.60 -3.26 -8.14
N LYS A 49 -10.23 -4.26 -7.32
CA LYS A 49 -8.91 -4.31 -6.69
C LYS A 49 -7.77 -4.44 -7.69
N PHE A 50 -7.96 -5.17 -8.79
CA PHE A 50 -6.97 -5.29 -9.85
C PHE A 50 -6.67 -3.94 -10.48
N GLU A 51 -7.72 -3.19 -10.83
CA GLU A 51 -7.60 -1.83 -11.37
C GLU A 51 -6.91 -0.89 -10.37
N MET A 52 -7.32 -0.92 -9.10
CA MET A 52 -6.67 -0.11 -8.07
C MET A 52 -5.19 -0.47 -7.87
N ALA A 53 -4.84 -1.76 -7.89
CA ALA A 53 -3.46 -2.20 -7.76
C ALA A 53 -2.60 -1.79 -8.98
N SER A 54 -3.17 -1.79 -10.18
CA SER A 54 -2.46 -1.35 -11.39
C SER A 54 -2.16 0.15 -11.35
N GLU A 55 -3.11 0.97 -10.91
CA GLU A 55 -2.91 2.41 -10.64
C GLU A 55 -1.80 2.65 -9.61
N ASP A 56 -1.82 1.88 -8.52
CA ASP A 56 -0.83 2.01 -7.44
C ASP A 56 0.58 1.66 -7.94
N ILE A 57 0.74 0.61 -8.75
CA ILE A 57 2.02 0.24 -9.38
C ILE A 57 2.48 1.31 -10.37
N ALA A 58 1.58 1.87 -11.18
CA ALA A 58 1.91 2.96 -12.10
C ALA A 58 2.41 4.19 -11.34
N LEU A 59 1.80 4.52 -10.19
CA LEU A 59 2.29 5.58 -9.30
C LEU A 59 3.67 5.25 -8.74
N MET A 60 3.91 4.02 -8.27
CA MET A 60 5.23 3.60 -7.80
C MET A 60 6.29 3.78 -8.88
N TYR A 61 6.00 3.33 -10.11
CA TYR A 61 6.90 3.48 -11.25
C TYR A 61 7.17 4.95 -11.57
N LYS A 62 6.14 5.80 -11.55
CA LYS A 62 6.33 7.24 -11.75
C LYS A 62 7.26 7.82 -10.68
N LEU A 63 7.04 7.49 -9.41
CA LEU A 63 7.80 8.05 -8.30
C LEU A 63 9.30 7.71 -8.31
N ILE A 64 9.69 6.56 -8.87
CA ILE A 64 11.11 6.17 -8.99
C ILE A 64 11.79 6.72 -10.25
N ASN A 65 11.01 7.21 -11.22
CA ASN A 65 11.50 7.74 -12.49
C ASN A 65 11.32 9.26 -12.63
N ILE A 66 10.95 9.96 -11.55
CA ILE A 66 11.00 11.42 -11.52
C ILE A 66 12.48 11.81 -11.33
N GLU A 67 13.08 12.37 -12.38
CA GLU A 67 14.34 13.16 -12.33
C GLU A 67 14.14 14.45 -11.53
#